data_AF-A0A1R4F2U7-F1
#
_entry.id   AF-A0A1R4F2U7-F1
#
_cell.length_a   1.000
_cell.length_b   1.000
_cell.length_c   1.000
_cell.angle_alpha   90.00
_cell.angle_beta   90.00
_cell.angle_gamma   90.00
#
_symmetry.space_group_name_H-M   'P 1'
#
loop_
_entity.id
_entity.type
_entity.pdbx_description
1 polymer ?
#
loop_
_entity_poly.entity_id
_entity_poly.type
_entity_poly.pdbx_seq_one_letter_code
_entity_poly.pdbx_strand_id
1 'polypeptide(L)'
;MLSNYELTGEQRFLELALANADNLVQTYSEGEGAIWLSYPFDFPLHGDPDNTIHTPWHSAMAQGVLLSLTVKLAVETGDDTWATAADEVFESFLEVRVEDDLPLEEPWSVFVTDDGWLWLEEYAGDVEPMRVLNGHIFAMYGLYFYYQLTRDERAFDLFEGAASTVLEFVPKLRNPGDVSWYGMRVQDNPVAQNEGYHRIHVRQLAMLADMTGDERFDVLSEELRSDFY
;
A
#
# COMPACT_ATOMS: atom_id res chain seq x y z
N MET A 1 -5.64 -0.38 16.96
CA MET A 1 -6.86 -0.40 17.79
C MET A 1 -7.55 -1.74 17.67
N LEU A 2 -8.01 -2.14 16.47
CA LEU A 2 -8.62 -3.46 16.27
C LEU A 2 -7.74 -4.63 16.71
N SER A 3 -6.43 -4.62 16.41
CA SER A 3 -5.53 -5.67 16.90
C SER A 3 -5.39 -5.75 18.43
N ASN A 4 -5.61 -4.65 19.16
CA ASN A 4 -5.65 -4.72 20.62
C ASN A 4 -6.95 -5.36 21.10
N TYR A 5 -8.07 -5.15 20.38
CA TYR A 5 -9.31 -5.86 20.66
C TYR A 5 -9.15 -7.36 20.41
N GLU A 6 -8.59 -7.76 19.26
CA GLU A 6 -8.32 -9.18 18.93
C GLU A 6 -7.48 -9.88 20.01
N LEU A 7 -6.52 -9.18 20.62
CA LEU A 7 -5.64 -9.73 21.65
C LEU A 7 -6.23 -9.73 23.06
N THR A 8 -7.06 -8.74 23.41
CA THR A 8 -7.50 -8.52 24.80
C THR A 8 -8.99 -8.76 25.03
N GLY A 9 -9.80 -8.73 23.97
CA GLY A 9 -11.26 -8.72 24.04
C GLY A 9 -11.85 -7.44 24.64
N GLU A 10 -11.03 -6.40 24.91
CA GLU A 10 -11.51 -5.17 25.53
C GLU A 10 -12.30 -4.30 24.54
N GLN A 11 -13.62 -4.22 24.73
CA GLN A 11 -14.57 -3.57 23.82
C GLN A 11 -14.20 -2.13 23.45
N ARG A 12 -13.56 -1.37 24.35
CA ARG A 12 -13.11 0.00 24.08
C ARG A 12 -12.22 0.11 22.84
N PHE A 13 -11.43 -0.92 22.53
CA PHE A 13 -10.55 -0.90 21.37
C PHE A 13 -11.30 -1.13 20.06
N LEU A 14 -12.38 -1.94 20.09
CA LEU A 14 -13.27 -2.11 18.96
C LEU A 14 -14.09 -0.83 18.73
N GLU A 15 -14.65 -0.23 19.78
CA GLU A 15 -15.37 1.05 19.69
C GLU A 15 -14.50 2.16 19.07
N LEU A 16 -13.22 2.25 19.49
CA LEU A 16 -12.27 3.18 18.88
C LEU A 16 -11.96 2.83 17.42
N ALA A 17 -11.82 1.56 17.07
CA ALA A 17 -11.58 1.15 15.68
C ALA A 17 -12.77 1.52 14.78
N LEU A 18 -13.99 1.21 15.24
CA LEU A 18 -15.24 1.55 14.56
C LEU A 18 -15.38 3.07 14.36
N ALA A 19 -15.17 3.86 15.42
CA ALA A 19 -15.30 5.31 15.34
C ALA A 19 -14.30 5.94 14.35
N ASN A 20 -13.06 5.44 14.30
CA ASN A 20 -12.07 5.95 13.35
C ASN A 20 -12.35 5.50 11.92
N ALA A 21 -12.76 4.25 11.72
CA ALA A 21 -13.12 3.75 10.39
C ALA A 21 -14.35 4.47 9.83
N ASP A 22 -15.38 4.66 10.66
CA ASP A 22 -16.62 5.34 10.29
C ASP A 22 -16.35 6.80 9.91
N ASN A 23 -15.51 7.49 10.69
CA ASN A 23 -15.09 8.85 10.37
C ASN A 23 -14.36 8.93 9.02
N LEU A 24 -13.43 8.01 8.75
CA LEU A 24 -12.72 7.97 7.47
C LEU A 24 -13.68 7.70 6.32
N VAL A 25 -14.47 6.63 6.40
CA VAL A 25 -15.42 6.26 5.33
C VAL A 25 -16.38 7.42 5.06
N GLN A 26 -17.03 7.98 6.07
CA GLN A 26 -17.98 9.09 5.88
C GLN A 26 -17.33 10.35 5.32
N THR A 27 -16.07 10.65 5.67
CA THR A 27 -15.37 11.84 5.18
C THR A 27 -15.11 11.77 3.67
N TYR A 28 -14.88 10.56 3.14
CA TYR A 28 -14.43 10.37 1.76
C TYR A 28 -15.45 9.68 0.84
N SER A 29 -16.64 9.36 1.33
CA SER A 29 -17.74 8.74 0.55
C SER A 29 -18.58 9.77 -0.24
N GLU A 30 -18.00 10.85 -0.77
CA GLU A 30 -18.76 11.86 -1.49
C GLU A 30 -19.12 11.42 -2.93
N GLY A 31 -20.34 10.92 -3.16
CA GLY A 31 -20.92 10.71 -4.49
C GLY A 31 -21.13 9.26 -4.92
N GLU A 32 -21.26 9.02 -6.23
CA GLU A 32 -21.24 7.68 -6.83
C GLU A 32 -19.81 7.37 -7.27
N GLY A 33 -19.17 6.36 -6.70
CA GLY A 33 -17.81 5.96 -7.07
C GLY A 33 -17.02 5.30 -5.94
N ALA A 34 -15.71 5.23 -6.12
CA ALA A 34 -14.81 4.67 -5.11
C ALA A 34 -14.55 5.65 -3.95
N ILE A 35 -14.29 5.12 -2.76
CA ILE A 35 -13.77 5.90 -1.64
C ILE A 35 -12.30 6.20 -1.90
N TRP A 36 -11.96 7.49 -2.04
CA TRP A 36 -10.60 7.97 -2.21
C TRP A 36 -10.11 8.72 -0.97
N LEU A 37 -9.13 8.15 -0.26
CA LEU A 37 -8.41 8.89 0.78
C LEU A 37 -7.51 9.97 0.15
N SER A 38 -8.03 11.20 0.08
CA SER A 38 -7.28 12.35 -0.41
C SER A 38 -6.55 13.09 0.72
N TYR A 39 -5.29 13.43 0.49
CA TYR A 39 -4.46 14.23 1.38
C TYR A 39 -4.59 15.72 1.04
N PRO A 40 -5.15 16.56 1.94
CA PRO A 40 -5.48 17.94 1.64
C PRO A 40 -4.32 18.91 1.94
N PHE A 41 -3.08 18.48 1.71
CA PHE A 41 -1.88 19.28 1.99
C PHE A 41 -0.74 18.96 1.02
N ASP A 42 0.10 19.97 0.77
CA ASP A 42 1.33 19.81 -0.01
C ASP A 42 2.40 19.09 0.82
N PHE A 43 3.16 18.21 0.17
CA PHE A 43 4.17 17.40 0.84
C PHE A 43 5.50 17.39 0.08
N PRO A 44 6.58 18.00 0.63
CA PRO A 44 7.91 17.93 0.03
C PRO A 44 8.50 16.52 0.23
N LEU A 45 8.55 15.73 -0.83
CA LEU A 45 8.98 14.34 -0.77
C LEU A 45 10.45 14.26 -0.32
N HIS A 46 10.71 13.47 0.73
CA HIS A 46 12.05 13.33 1.33
C HIS A 46 12.69 14.66 1.78
N GLY A 47 11.88 15.68 2.06
CA GLY A 47 12.36 17.00 2.44
C GLY A 47 12.96 17.80 1.28
N ASP A 48 12.71 17.39 0.03
CA ASP A 48 13.10 18.11 -1.17
C ASP A 48 11.96 19.02 -1.65
N PRO A 49 12.08 20.36 -1.50
CA PRO A 49 11.05 21.29 -1.94
C PRO A 49 10.83 21.30 -3.45
N ASP A 50 11.84 20.95 -4.24
CA ASP A 50 11.73 20.89 -5.71
C ASP A 50 10.93 19.65 -6.17
N ASN A 51 10.66 18.72 -5.25
CA ASN A 51 9.88 17.51 -5.46
C ASN A 51 8.66 17.45 -4.53
N THR A 52 7.94 18.57 -4.43
CA THR A 52 6.70 18.66 -3.64
C THR A 52 5.53 18.10 -4.44
N ILE A 53 4.80 17.15 -3.84
CA ILE A 53 3.49 16.70 -4.32
C ILE A 53 2.42 17.63 -3.76
N HIS A 54 1.52 18.11 -4.62
CA HIS A 54 0.52 19.12 -4.25
C HIS A 54 -0.83 18.50 -3.94
N THR A 55 -1.61 19.21 -3.12
CA THR A 55 -2.97 18.78 -2.77
C THR A 55 -3.95 18.91 -3.96
N PRO A 56 -4.96 18.02 -4.06
CA PRO A 56 -5.07 16.75 -3.34
C PRO A 56 -4.20 15.66 -4.00
N TRP A 57 -3.59 14.82 -3.18
CA TRP A 57 -2.91 13.61 -3.65
C TRP A 57 -3.39 12.38 -2.88
N HIS A 58 -3.06 11.18 -3.37
CA HIS A 58 -3.56 9.91 -2.88
C HIS A 58 -2.42 8.93 -2.60
N SER A 59 -2.73 7.86 -1.87
CA SER A 59 -1.73 6.85 -1.50
C SER A 59 -2.31 5.44 -1.57
N ALA A 60 -1.73 4.58 -2.41
CA ALA A 60 -2.10 3.16 -2.43
C ALA A 60 -1.90 2.50 -1.06
N MET A 61 -0.89 2.93 -0.30
CA MET A 61 -0.68 2.48 1.07
C MET A 61 -1.87 2.81 1.96
N ALA A 62 -2.34 4.06 1.93
CA ALA A 62 -3.50 4.48 2.72
C ALA A 62 -4.76 3.71 2.32
N GLN A 63 -5.00 3.56 1.01
CA GLN A 63 -6.12 2.78 0.48
C GLN A 63 -6.07 1.33 0.92
N GLY A 64 -4.90 0.68 0.87
CA GLY A 64 -4.77 -0.72 1.29
C GLY A 64 -4.89 -0.91 2.80
N VAL A 65 -4.46 0.07 3.60
CA VAL A 65 -4.67 0.06 5.06
C VAL A 65 -6.16 0.23 5.39
N LEU A 66 -6.87 1.12 4.70
CA LEU A 66 -8.31 1.29 4.87
C LEU A 66 -9.07 0.05 4.41
N LEU A 67 -8.70 -0.53 3.26
CA LEU A 67 -9.28 -1.77 2.75
C LEU A 67 -9.08 -2.94 3.73
N SER A 68 -7.88 -3.06 4.32
CA SER A 68 -7.60 -4.03 5.38
C SER A 68 -8.48 -3.82 6.61
N LEU A 69 -8.70 -2.56 7.00
CA LEU A 69 -9.50 -2.21 8.18
C LEU A 69 -10.98 -2.52 7.97
N THR A 70 -11.55 -2.11 6.85
CA THR A 70 -12.97 -2.36 6.50
C THR A 70 -13.25 -3.85 6.38
N VAL A 71 -12.40 -4.62 5.70
CA VAL A 71 -12.50 -6.09 5.63
C VAL A 71 -12.49 -6.71 7.03
N LYS A 72 -11.55 -6.32 7.90
CA LYS A 72 -11.47 -6.88 9.25
C LYS A 72 -12.66 -6.50 10.11
N LEU A 73 -13.18 -5.28 10.00
CA LEU A 73 -14.40 -4.87 10.71
C LEU A 73 -15.63 -5.62 10.20
N ALA A 74 -15.75 -5.88 8.90
CA ALA A 74 -16.82 -6.71 8.34
C ALA A 74 -16.81 -8.12 8.95
N VAL A 75 -15.63 -8.75 9.02
CA VAL A 75 -15.47 -10.08 9.63
C VAL A 75 -15.78 -10.06 11.13
N GLU A 76 -15.24 -9.10 11.87
CA GLU A 76 -15.37 -9.06 13.33
C GLU A 76 -16.80 -8.73 13.80
N THR A 77 -17.48 -7.83 13.08
CA THR A 77 -18.80 -7.35 13.49
C THR A 77 -19.96 -8.09 12.84
N GLY A 78 -19.75 -8.66 11.65
CA GLY A 78 -20.81 -9.18 10.80
C GLY A 78 -21.77 -8.10 10.28
N ASP A 79 -21.38 -6.83 10.35
CA ASP A 79 -22.16 -5.70 9.83
C ASP A 79 -21.80 -5.46 8.35
N ASP A 80 -22.77 -5.69 7.47
CA ASP A 80 -22.62 -5.58 6.02
C ASP A 80 -22.19 -4.17 5.57
N THR A 81 -22.38 -3.13 6.38
CA THR A 81 -21.91 -1.77 6.05
C THR A 81 -20.40 -1.72 5.85
N TRP A 82 -19.63 -2.51 6.59
CA TRP A 82 -18.18 -2.57 6.43
C TRP A 82 -17.76 -3.36 5.18
N ALA A 83 -18.55 -4.35 4.76
CA ALA A 83 -18.33 -5.05 3.50
C ALA A 83 -18.59 -4.11 2.32
N THR A 84 -19.69 -3.34 2.35
CA THR A 84 -19.96 -2.30 1.35
C THR A 84 -18.84 -1.26 1.29
N ALA A 85 -18.37 -0.78 2.43
CA ALA A 85 -17.24 0.16 2.48
C ALA A 85 -15.95 -0.46 1.93
N ALA A 86 -15.71 -1.77 2.15
CA ALA A 86 -14.57 -2.46 1.56
C ALA A 86 -14.68 -2.52 0.03
N ASP A 87 -15.87 -2.82 -0.51
CA ASP A 87 -16.14 -2.81 -1.95
C ASP A 87 -15.86 -1.41 -2.54
N GLU A 88 -16.38 -0.35 -1.90
CA GLU A 88 -16.19 1.04 -2.35
C GLU A 88 -14.72 1.49 -2.30
N VAL A 89 -13.94 1.05 -1.30
CA VAL A 89 -12.50 1.31 -1.27
C VAL A 89 -11.78 0.50 -2.36
N PHE A 90 -12.18 -0.76 -2.58
CA PHE A 90 -11.57 -1.63 -3.60
C PHE A 90 -11.75 -1.08 -5.02
N GLU A 91 -12.89 -0.46 -5.33
CA GLU A 91 -13.11 0.17 -6.65
C GLU A 91 -12.02 1.22 -6.98
N SER A 92 -11.37 1.85 -5.99
CA SER A 92 -10.25 2.79 -6.24
C SER A 92 -9.01 2.10 -6.84
N PHE A 93 -8.81 0.81 -6.55
CA PHE A 93 -7.70 0.03 -7.11
C PHE A 93 -7.95 -0.41 -8.56
N LEU A 94 -9.21 -0.36 -9.02
CA LEU A 94 -9.58 -0.69 -10.40
C LEU A 94 -9.34 0.46 -11.37
N GLU A 95 -9.10 1.67 -10.87
CA GLU A 95 -8.69 2.84 -11.65
C GLU A 95 -7.20 2.76 -12.02
N VAL A 96 -6.86 1.76 -12.82
CA VAL A 96 -5.48 1.51 -13.28
C VAL A 96 -5.11 2.50 -14.39
N ARG A 97 -3.98 3.19 -14.21
CA ARG A 97 -3.38 4.09 -15.21
C ARG A 97 -2.23 3.41 -15.96
N VAL A 98 -1.81 4.00 -17.07
CA VAL A 98 -0.53 3.66 -17.73
C VAL A 98 0.50 4.72 -17.38
N GLU A 99 1.76 4.31 -17.27
CA GLU A 99 2.87 5.19 -16.84
C GLU A 99 3.04 6.44 -17.71
N ASP A 100 2.89 6.31 -19.03
CA ASP A 100 2.96 7.42 -20.00
C ASP A 100 1.94 8.55 -19.75
N ASP A 101 0.84 8.26 -19.06
CA ASP A 101 -0.19 9.25 -18.73
C ASP A 101 0.11 10.00 -17.42
N LEU A 102 1.15 9.61 -16.66
CA LEU A 102 1.49 10.16 -15.36
C LEU A 102 2.54 11.28 -15.46
N PRO A 103 2.55 12.23 -14.52
CA PRO A 103 1.63 12.38 -13.39
C PRO A 103 0.26 12.97 -13.74
N LEU A 104 -0.71 12.83 -12.81
CA LEU A 104 -2.08 13.32 -12.97
C LEU A 104 -2.58 14.06 -11.73
N GLU A 105 -3.39 15.09 -11.92
CA GLU A 105 -4.13 15.78 -10.85
C GLU A 105 -5.39 15.00 -10.40
N GLU A 106 -5.97 14.20 -11.30
CA GLU A 106 -7.13 13.34 -11.01
C GLU A 106 -6.74 12.17 -10.08
N PRO A 107 -7.67 11.58 -9.31
CA PRO A 107 -7.35 10.44 -8.45
C PRO A 107 -6.76 9.25 -9.22
N TRP A 108 -5.63 8.76 -8.70
CA TRP A 108 -5.00 7.50 -9.11
C TRP A 108 -4.15 6.96 -7.95
N SER A 109 -3.85 5.67 -8.00
CA SER A 109 -2.86 5.04 -7.11
C SER A 109 -2.30 3.72 -7.65
N VAL A 110 -2.83 3.24 -8.78
CA VAL A 110 -2.37 2.03 -9.45
C VAL A 110 -1.97 2.40 -10.87
N PHE A 111 -0.79 1.94 -11.30
CA PHE A 111 -0.37 2.11 -12.68
C PHE A 111 0.44 0.93 -13.19
N VAL A 112 0.51 0.78 -14.51
CA VAL A 112 1.32 -0.22 -15.19
C VAL A 112 2.37 0.48 -16.04
N THR A 113 3.62 0.06 -15.89
CA THR A 113 4.75 0.55 -16.71
C THR A 113 4.63 0.05 -18.15
N ASP A 114 5.33 0.70 -19.07
CA ASP A 114 5.34 0.29 -20.49
C ASP A 114 5.82 -1.15 -20.71
N ASP A 115 6.70 -1.65 -19.85
CA ASP A 115 7.20 -3.03 -19.86
C ASP A 115 6.34 -4.01 -19.04
N GLY A 116 5.19 -3.55 -18.52
CA GLY A 116 4.13 -4.41 -17.98
C GLY A 116 4.16 -4.65 -16.47
N TRP A 117 4.87 -3.83 -15.68
CA TRP A 117 4.92 -3.97 -14.23
C TRP A 117 3.85 -3.15 -13.53
N LEU A 118 3.07 -3.79 -12.67
CA LEU A 118 2.02 -3.15 -11.91
C LEU A 118 2.57 -2.56 -10.61
N TRP A 119 2.39 -1.26 -10.41
CA TRP A 119 2.77 -0.53 -9.21
C TRP A 119 1.55 -0.01 -8.46
N LEU A 120 1.64 -0.09 -7.13
CA LEU A 120 0.74 0.50 -6.16
C LEU A 120 1.47 1.69 -5.53
N GLU A 121 1.21 2.89 -6.03
CA GLU A 121 2.00 4.09 -5.76
C GLU A 121 1.66 4.72 -4.40
N GLU A 122 2.68 4.91 -3.55
CA GLU A 122 2.50 5.52 -2.22
C GLU A 122 2.22 7.02 -2.30
N TYR A 123 2.83 7.73 -3.26
CA TYR A 123 2.70 9.17 -3.45
C TYR A 123 2.13 9.46 -4.83
N ALA A 124 0.82 9.26 -4.99
CA ALA A 124 0.13 9.38 -6.26
C ALA A 124 -0.52 10.76 -6.40
N GLY A 125 -0.01 11.56 -7.33
CA GLY A 125 -0.49 12.92 -7.60
C GLY A 125 0.27 13.54 -8.75
N ASP A 126 0.61 14.82 -8.63
CA ASP A 126 1.17 15.65 -9.70
C ASP A 126 2.70 15.54 -9.86
N VAL A 127 3.30 14.44 -9.39
CA VAL A 127 4.74 14.17 -9.46
C VAL A 127 5.02 12.81 -10.07
N GLU A 128 6.16 12.68 -10.74
CA GLU A 128 6.65 11.40 -11.26
C GLU A 128 6.60 10.31 -10.16
N PRO A 129 6.03 9.12 -10.45
CA PRO A 129 5.89 8.05 -9.46
C PRO A 129 7.20 7.74 -8.72
N MET A 130 7.11 7.63 -7.40
CA MET A 130 8.26 7.33 -6.55
C MET A 130 8.60 5.84 -6.53
N ARG A 131 7.60 4.97 -6.75
CA ARG A 131 7.72 3.50 -6.73
C ARG A 131 8.37 3.03 -5.42
N VAL A 132 7.71 3.41 -4.32
CA VAL A 132 8.15 3.16 -2.94
C VAL A 132 7.74 1.75 -2.51
N LEU A 133 8.71 0.98 -2.00
CA LEU A 133 8.51 -0.44 -1.76
C LEU A 133 7.56 -0.72 -0.58
N ASN A 134 7.72 -0.03 0.56
CA ASN A 134 6.88 -0.32 1.72
C ASN A 134 5.41 -0.01 1.44
N GLY A 135 5.10 1.13 0.81
CA GLY A 135 3.73 1.52 0.50
C GLY A 135 3.09 0.58 -0.49
N HIS A 136 3.86 0.15 -1.51
CA HIS A 136 3.44 -0.87 -2.46
C HIS A 136 3.03 -2.17 -1.74
N ILE A 137 3.88 -2.70 -0.85
CA ILE A 137 3.57 -3.96 -0.16
C ILE A 137 2.45 -3.79 0.89
N PHE A 138 2.35 -2.65 1.57
CA PHE A 138 1.21 -2.40 2.46
C PHE A 138 -0.12 -2.35 1.69
N ALA A 139 -0.11 -1.78 0.48
CA ALA A 139 -1.28 -1.78 -0.39
C ALA A 139 -1.70 -3.22 -0.79
N MET A 140 -0.73 -4.08 -1.09
CA MET A 140 -0.96 -5.50 -1.40
C MET A 140 -1.70 -6.25 -0.28
N TYR A 141 -1.45 -5.93 0.99
CA TYR A 141 -2.14 -6.58 2.10
C TYR A 141 -3.65 -6.32 2.08
N GLY A 142 -4.07 -5.11 1.71
CA GLY A 142 -5.48 -4.77 1.54
C GLY A 142 -6.13 -5.62 0.45
N LEU A 143 -5.50 -5.69 -0.73
CA LEU A 143 -5.96 -6.49 -1.87
C LEU A 143 -6.11 -7.98 -1.48
N TYR A 144 -5.12 -8.52 -0.79
CA TYR A 144 -5.16 -9.92 -0.33
C TYR A 144 -6.29 -10.17 0.66
N PHE A 145 -6.46 -9.32 1.68
CA PHE A 145 -7.54 -9.50 2.65
C PHE A 145 -8.92 -9.37 2.00
N TYR A 146 -9.08 -8.42 1.08
CA TYR A 146 -10.31 -8.28 0.32
C TYR A 146 -10.59 -9.53 -0.51
N TYR A 147 -9.61 -10.06 -1.25
CA TYR A 147 -9.76 -11.33 -1.96
C TYR A 147 -10.15 -12.49 -1.02
N GLN A 148 -9.55 -12.59 0.17
CA GLN A 148 -9.91 -13.65 1.12
C GLN A 148 -11.36 -13.54 1.59
N LEU A 149 -11.88 -12.33 1.76
CA LEU A 149 -13.27 -12.06 2.15
C LEU A 149 -14.26 -12.34 1.00
N THR A 150 -13.99 -11.80 -0.19
CA THR A 150 -14.98 -11.72 -1.28
C THR A 150 -14.79 -12.77 -2.37
N ARG A 151 -13.57 -13.30 -2.52
CA ARG A 151 -13.12 -14.10 -3.67
C ARG A 151 -13.27 -13.37 -5.00
N ASP A 152 -13.20 -12.04 -4.99
CA ASP A 152 -13.13 -11.24 -6.21
C ASP A 152 -11.76 -11.38 -6.86
N GLU A 153 -11.70 -12.14 -7.96
CA GLU A 153 -10.47 -12.44 -8.69
C GLU A 153 -9.76 -11.17 -9.19
N ARG A 154 -10.46 -10.04 -9.39
CA ARG A 154 -9.82 -8.77 -9.77
C ARG A 154 -8.82 -8.31 -8.71
N ALA A 155 -9.12 -8.52 -7.43
CA ALA A 155 -8.22 -8.18 -6.33
C ALA A 155 -7.00 -9.09 -6.30
N PHE A 156 -7.19 -10.37 -6.64
CA PHE A 156 -6.11 -11.32 -6.74
C PHE A 156 -5.19 -11.02 -7.94
N ASP A 157 -5.74 -10.67 -9.09
CA ASP A 157 -4.98 -10.26 -10.28
C ASP A 157 -4.07 -9.05 -9.98
N LEU A 158 -4.61 -8.02 -9.31
CA LEU A 158 -3.83 -6.87 -8.86
C LEU A 158 -2.73 -7.27 -7.86
N PHE A 159 -3.05 -8.14 -6.91
CA PHE A 159 -2.09 -8.66 -5.94
C PHE A 159 -0.96 -9.45 -6.60
N GLU A 160 -1.26 -10.35 -7.54
CA GLU A 160 -0.26 -11.15 -8.26
C GLU A 160 0.62 -10.28 -9.17
N GLY A 161 0.03 -9.29 -9.86
CA GLY A 161 0.76 -8.29 -10.63
C GLY A 161 1.74 -7.51 -9.75
N ALA A 162 1.25 -6.99 -8.63
CA ALA A 162 2.06 -6.27 -7.65
C ALA A 162 3.16 -7.16 -7.03
N ALA A 163 2.88 -8.43 -6.76
CA ALA A 163 3.84 -9.40 -6.24
C ALA A 163 4.97 -9.69 -7.25
N SER A 164 4.62 -9.82 -8.52
CA SER A 164 5.59 -9.98 -9.61
C SER A 164 6.52 -8.76 -9.71
N THR A 165 5.97 -7.55 -9.57
CA THR A 165 6.75 -6.31 -9.48
C THR A 165 7.71 -6.32 -8.29
N VAL A 166 7.28 -6.77 -7.11
CA VAL A 166 8.18 -6.86 -5.94
C VAL A 166 9.38 -7.78 -6.24
N LEU A 167 9.13 -8.96 -6.81
CA LEU A 167 10.19 -9.93 -7.14
C LEU A 167 11.21 -9.36 -8.14
N GLU A 168 10.76 -8.56 -9.11
CA GLU A 168 11.63 -7.94 -10.10
C GLU A 168 12.43 -6.75 -9.55
N PHE A 169 11.81 -5.91 -8.72
CA PHE A 169 12.38 -4.61 -8.35
C PHE A 169 13.12 -4.60 -7.03
N VAL A 170 12.83 -5.50 -6.08
CA VAL A 170 13.59 -5.60 -4.84
C VAL A 170 15.09 -5.83 -5.08
N PRO A 171 15.53 -6.71 -5.99
CA PRO A 171 16.95 -6.82 -6.35
C PRO A 171 17.60 -5.50 -6.77
N LYS A 172 16.84 -4.60 -7.43
CA LYS A 172 17.31 -3.28 -7.87
C LYS A 172 17.36 -2.25 -6.74
N LEU A 173 16.65 -2.48 -5.65
CA LEU A 173 16.65 -1.65 -4.44
C LEU A 173 17.69 -2.10 -3.41
N ARG A 174 18.32 -3.26 -3.60
CA ARG A 174 19.39 -3.75 -2.74
C ARG A 174 20.61 -2.83 -2.81
N ASN A 175 21.28 -2.71 -1.68
CA ASN A 175 22.62 -2.14 -1.60
C ASN A 175 23.50 -3.09 -0.78
N PRO A 176 24.17 -4.08 -1.42
CA PRO A 176 24.87 -5.12 -0.70
C PRO A 176 25.92 -4.58 0.28
N GLY A 177 25.77 -4.94 1.57
CA GLY A 177 26.61 -4.45 2.66
C GLY A 177 26.12 -3.14 3.31
N ASP A 178 24.94 -2.65 2.95
CA ASP A 178 24.31 -1.45 3.51
C ASP A 178 22.76 -1.58 3.49
N VAL A 179 22.06 -0.55 3.96
CA VAL A 179 20.59 -0.49 3.91
C VAL A 179 20.08 -0.33 2.48
N SER A 180 19.00 -1.04 2.14
CA SER A 180 18.28 -0.91 0.87
C SER A 180 17.73 0.50 0.65
N TRP A 181 17.58 0.88 -0.63
CA TRP A 181 16.88 2.10 -1.03
C TRP A 181 15.37 2.04 -0.70
N TYR A 182 14.78 3.19 -0.37
CA TYR A 182 13.36 3.32 -0.05
C TYR A 182 12.42 3.08 -1.24
N GLY A 183 12.79 3.60 -2.41
CA GLY A 183 12.02 3.52 -3.65
C GLY A 183 12.89 3.76 -4.87
N MET A 184 12.36 3.48 -6.06
CA MET A 184 13.15 3.46 -7.29
C MET A 184 13.69 4.84 -7.69
N ARG A 185 12.91 5.92 -7.50
CA ARG A 185 13.31 7.28 -7.92
C ARG A 185 14.37 7.92 -7.03
N VAL A 186 14.64 7.34 -5.86
CA VAL A 186 15.55 7.90 -4.84
C VAL A 186 16.77 7.03 -4.60
N GLN A 187 17.05 6.10 -5.53
CA GLN A 187 18.36 5.47 -5.60
C GLN A 187 19.42 6.58 -5.77
N ASP A 188 20.50 6.50 -5.02
CA ASP A 188 21.56 7.52 -4.91
C ASP A 188 21.26 8.76 -4.05
N ASN A 189 20.10 8.85 -3.38
CA ASN A 189 19.85 9.88 -2.36
C ASN A 189 20.02 9.29 -0.95
N PRO A 190 21.10 9.61 -0.20
CA PRO A 190 21.33 9.04 1.14
C PRO A 190 20.19 9.26 2.15
N VAL A 191 19.33 10.27 1.95
CA VAL A 191 18.14 10.49 2.78
C VAL A 191 17.10 9.36 2.62
N ALA A 192 17.11 8.68 1.49
CA ALA A 192 16.27 7.53 1.19
C ALA A 192 16.85 6.18 1.68
N GLN A 193 18.01 6.19 2.34
CA GLN A 193 18.60 5.05 3.02
C GLN A 193 18.32 5.16 4.52
N ASN A 194 17.36 4.37 5.00
CA ASN A 194 16.93 4.39 6.39
C ASN A 194 16.86 2.99 6.97
N GLU A 195 17.56 2.74 8.07
CA GLU A 195 17.57 1.44 8.75
C GLU A 195 16.16 0.97 9.13
N GLY A 196 15.29 1.88 9.58
CA GLY A 196 13.91 1.58 9.96
C GLY A 196 13.12 0.99 8.79
N TYR A 197 13.20 1.64 7.61
CA TYR A 197 12.53 1.16 6.41
C TYR A 197 13.15 -0.11 5.85
N HIS A 198 14.48 -0.24 5.88
CA HIS A 198 15.12 -1.50 5.49
C HIS A 198 14.61 -2.70 6.31
N ARG A 199 14.48 -2.54 7.63
CA ARG A 199 13.88 -3.58 8.49
C ARG A 199 12.40 -3.81 8.20
N ILE A 200 11.66 -2.79 7.74
CA ILE A 200 10.28 -2.95 7.28
C ILE A 200 10.26 -3.80 6.01
N HIS A 201 11.10 -3.52 5.02
CA HIS A 201 11.20 -4.30 3.79
C HIS A 201 11.51 -5.77 4.07
N VAL A 202 12.49 -6.07 4.94
CA VAL A 202 12.80 -7.46 5.35
C VAL A 202 11.56 -8.18 5.88
N ARG A 203 10.81 -7.55 6.80
CA ARG A 203 9.60 -8.18 7.38
C ARG A 203 8.47 -8.30 6.37
N GLN A 204 8.33 -7.33 5.48
CA GLN A 204 7.30 -7.35 4.44
C GLN A 204 7.54 -8.48 3.43
N LEU A 205 8.80 -8.71 3.04
CA LEU A 205 9.14 -9.83 2.15
C LEU A 205 8.87 -11.18 2.80
N ALA A 206 9.25 -11.36 4.07
CA ALA A 206 8.91 -12.58 4.81
C ALA A 206 7.38 -12.78 4.91
N MET A 207 6.60 -11.70 5.13
CA MET A 207 5.14 -11.79 5.10
C MET A 207 4.60 -12.16 3.72
N LEU A 208 5.17 -11.63 2.63
CA LEU A 208 4.77 -12.04 1.28
C LEU A 208 5.10 -13.51 1.01
N ALA A 209 6.20 -14.05 1.53
CA ALA A 209 6.50 -15.47 1.48
C ALA A 209 5.43 -16.31 2.19
N ASP A 210 5.03 -15.91 3.42
CA ASP A 210 3.97 -16.58 4.18
C ASP A 210 2.61 -16.52 3.46
N MET A 211 2.29 -15.39 2.82
CA MET A 211 1.02 -15.19 2.12
C MET A 211 0.93 -15.95 0.80
N THR A 212 2.03 -16.03 0.05
CA THR A 212 2.07 -16.61 -1.31
C THR A 212 2.53 -18.06 -1.35
N GLY A 213 3.31 -18.49 -0.35
CA GLY A 213 4.07 -19.74 -0.39
C GLY A 213 5.24 -19.73 -1.37
N ASP A 214 5.59 -18.58 -1.95
CA ASP A 214 6.69 -18.45 -2.91
C ASP A 214 8.01 -18.13 -2.20
N GLU A 215 8.90 -19.13 -2.15
CA GLU A 215 10.21 -19.06 -1.50
C GLU A 215 11.11 -17.93 -2.02
N ARG A 216 10.84 -17.38 -3.21
CA ARG A 216 11.62 -16.25 -3.74
C ARG A 216 11.53 -15.02 -2.86
N PHE A 217 10.40 -14.78 -2.19
CA PHE A 217 10.27 -13.67 -1.25
C PHE A 217 11.10 -13.89 0.02
N ASP A 218 11.17 -15.11 0.53
CA ASP A 218 12.03 -15.47 1.66
C ASP A 218 13.51 -15.29 1.32
N VAL A 219 13.92 -15.72 0.12
CA VAL A 219 15.29 -15.48 -0.36
C VAL A 219 15.61 -13.99 -0.36
N LEU A 220 14.73 -13.14 -0.92
CA LEU A 220 14.94 -11.68 -0.91
C LEU A 220 14.93 -11.10 0.51
N SER A 221 14.09 -11.61 1.41
CA SER A 221 14.07 -11.21 2.82
C SER A 221 15.41 -11.49 3.50
N GLU A 222 15.96 -12.70 3.32
CA GLU A 222 17.26 -13.08 3.89
C GLU A 222 18.42 -12.34 3.24
N GLU A 223 18.35 -12.07 1.94
CA GLU A 223 19.35 -11.26 1.24
C GLU A 223 19.42 -9.84 1.81
N LEU A 224 18.27 -9.15 1.92
CA LEU A 224 18.22 -7.83 2.57
C LEU A 224 18.70 -7.90 4.01
N ARG A 225 18.31 -8.94 4.76
CA ARG A 225 18.80 -9.13 6.13
C ARG A 225 20.33 -9.27 6.14
N SER A 226 20.91 -10.06 5.25
CA SER A 226 22.36 -10.26 5.17
C SER A 226 23.13 -9.01 4.75
N ASP A 227 22.49 -8.08 4.03
CA ASP A 227 23.11 -6.85 3.57
C ASP A 227 23.40 -5.88 4.74
N PHE A 228 22.63 -5.92 5.83
CA PHE A 228 22.74 -4.92 6.91
C PHE A 228 22.84 -5.46 8.35
N TYR A 229 22.50 -6.73 8.61
CA TYR A 229 22.46 -7.30 9.98
C TYR A 229 23.76 -8.00 10.41
#